data_AF-A0A2D7MR37-F1
#
_entry.id   AF-A0A2D7MR37-F1
#
_cell.length_a   1.000
_cell.length_b   1.000
_cell.length_c   1.000
_cell.angle_alpha   90.00
_cell.angle_beta   90.00
_cell.angle_gamma   90.00
#
_symmetry.space_group_name_H-M   'P 1'
#
loop_
_entity.id
_entity.type
_entity.pdbx_description
1 polymer ?
#
loop_
_entity_poly.entity_id
_entity_poly.type
_entity_poly.pdbx_seq_one_letter_code
_entity_poly.pdbx_strand_id
1 'polypeptide(L)' 'MLQSSKIGDLVLDPFCGSCNVGRVCDVLERNFVEYDINNYLV' A
#
# COMPACT_ATOMS: atom_id res chain seq x y z
N MET A 1 1.51 8.75 3.84
CA MET A 1 2.17 8.58 2.52
C MET A 1 1.14 8.26 1.43
N LEU A 2 0.28 9.22 1.12
CA LEU A 2 -0.77 9.12 0.07
C LEU A 2 -1.11 10.52 -0.46
N GLN A 3 -1.02 11.51 0.44
CA GLN A 3 -1.21 12.93 0.14
C GLN A 3 -0.12 13.56 -0.74
N SER A 4 1.05 12.91 -0.86
CA SER A 4 2.24 13.45 -1.54
C SER A 4 2.60 12.75 -2.87
N SER A 5 1.86 11.72 -3.27
CA SER A 5 2.06 11.03 -4.55
C SER A 5 1.07 11.55 -5.61
N LYS A 6 1.23 11.19 -6.89
CA LYS A 6 0.29 11.42 -8.01
C LYS A 6 -0.19 10.12 -8.69
N ILE A 7 -1.22 10.20 -9.53
CA ILE A 7 -1.74 9.05 -10.30
C ILE A 7 -0.57 8.35 -11.00
N GLY A 8 -0.51 7.01 -10.90
CA GLY A 8 0.55 6.17 -11.45
C GLY A 8 1.81 6.04 -10.58
N ASP A 9 2.01 6.86 -9.55
CA ASP A 9 3.15 6.72 -8.64
C ASP A 9 3.06 5.41 -7.85
N LEU A 10 4.23 4.88 -7.47
CA LEU A 10 4.35 3.72 -6.58
C LEU A 10 4.36 4.15 -5.12
N VAL A 11 3.46 3.57 -4.32
CA VAL A 11 3.40 3.71 -2.86
C VAL A 11 3.88 2.42 -2.19
N LEU A 12 4.85 2.53 -1.28
CA LEU A 12 5.37 1.41 -0.50
C LEU A 12 4.83 1.48 0.94
N ASP A 13 4.17 0.42 1.40
CA ASP A 13 3.80 0.24 2.81
C ASP A 13 4.41 -1.06 3.37
N PRO A 14 5.48 -0.99 4.18
CA PRO A 14 6.13 -2.19 4.72
C PRO A 14 5.35 -2.85 5.88
N PHE A 15 4.23 -2.28 6.33
CA PHE A 15 3.40 -2.82 7.41
C PHE A 15 1.90 -2.76 7.04
N CYS A 16 1.49 -3.58 6.07
CA CYS A 16 0.14 -3.65 5.50
C CYS A 16 -0.95 -3.68 6.59
N GLY A 17 -0.76 -4.49 7.63
CA GLY A 17 -1.79 -4.73 8.64
C GLY A 17 -3.07 -5.23 7.98
N SER A 18 -4.11 -4.40 7.96
CA SER A 18 -5.37 -4.70 7.27
C SER A 18 -5.41 -4.31 5.78
N CYS A 19 -4.28 -3.86 5.22
CA CYS A 19 -4.11 -3.52 3.80
C CYS A 19 -5.02 -2.39 3.30
N ASN A 20 -5.21 -1.37 4.14
CA ASN A 20 -5.99 -0.19 3.79
C ASN A 20 -5.29 0.68 2.74
N VAL A 21 -3.96 0.71 2.72
CA VAL A 21 -3.20 1.55 1.79
C VAL A 21 -3.40 1.08 0.35
N GLY A 22 -3.44 -0.23 0.10
CA GLY A 22 -3.70 -0.82 -1.21
C GLY A 22 -5.10 -0.49 -1.71
N ARG A 23 -6.11 -0.58 -0.84
CA ARG A 23 -7.49 -0.20 -1.19
C ARG A 23 -7.61 1.27 -1.55
N VAL A 24 -6.91 2.16 -0.85
CA VAL A 24 -6.91 3.59 -1.16
C VAL A 24 -6.10 3.87 -2.44
N CYS A 25 -4.98 3.17 -2.66
CA CYS A 25 -4.20 3.29 -3.89
C CYS A 25 -4.96 2.84 -5.13
N ASP A 26 -5.76 1.77 -5.02
CA ASP A 26 -6.63 1.29 -6.11
C ASP A 26 -7.64 2.37 -6.54
N VAL A 27 -8.32 3.00 -5.58
CA VAL A 27 -9.28 4.10 -5.85
C VAL A 27 -8.61 5.36 -6.41
N LEU A 28 -7.36 5.64 -6.00
CA LEU A 28 -6.61 6.81 -6.44
C LEU A 28 -5.75 6.55 -7.69
N GLU A 29 -5.90 5.39 -8.33
CA GLU A 29 -5.14 4.97 -9.51
C GLU A 29 -3.62 5.05 -9.29
N ARG A 30 -3.16 4.48 -8.18
CA ARG A 30 -1.74 4.40 -7.82
C ARG A 30 -1.26 2.96 -7.82
N ASN A 31 -0.01 2.77 -8.20
CA ASN A 31 0.66 1.51 -7.99
C ASN A 31 1.02 1.38 -6.51
N PHE A 32 0.96 0.18 -5.96
CA PHE A 32 1.35 -0.05 -4.57
C PHE A 32 2.03 -1.40 -4.37
N VAL A 33 2.91 -1.44 -3.38
CA VAL A 33 3.49 -2.67 -2.83
C VAL A 33 3.30 -2.62 -1.33
N GLU A 34 2.67 -3.65 -0.79
CA GLU A 34 2.46 -3.78 0.64
C GLU A 34 3.06 -5.09 1.15
N TYR A 35 3.61 -5.05 2.37
CA TYR A 35 4.17 -6.23 3.04
C TYR A 35 3.68 -6.30 4.49
N ASP A 36 3.48 -7.50 5.02
CA ASP A 36 3.24 -7.71 6.45
C ASP A 36 3.91 -9.00 6.92
N ILE A 37 4.54 -8.94 8.08
CA ILE A 37 5.18 -10.07 8.77
C ILE A 37 4.17 -11.03 9.39
N ASN A 38 2.92 -10.60 9.60
CA ASN A 38 1.86 -11.46 10.15
C ASN A 38 1.55 -12.67 9.27
N ASN A 39 1.80 -12.58 7.96
CA ASN A 39 1.66 -13.69 7.02
C ASN A 39 2.95 -14.51 6.85
N TYR A 40 4.05 -14.09 7.48
CA TYR A 40 5.37 -14.73 7.37
C TYR A 40 5.74 -15.59 8.59
N LEU A 41 5.13 -15.31 9.75
CA LEU A 41 5.26 -16.13 10.95
C LEU A 41 4.31 -17.34 10.84
N VAL A 42 4.74 -18.36 10.11
CA VAL A 42 4.16 -19.72 10.13
C VAL A 42 4.79 -20.53 11.27
#